data_AF-A0A075FMP1-F1
#
_entry.id   AF-A0A075FMP1-F1
#
_cell.length_a   1.000
_cell.length_b   1.000
_cell.length_c   1.000
_cell.angle_alpha   90.00
_cell.angle_beta   90.00
_cell.angle_gamma   90.00
#
_symmetry.space_group_name_H-M   'P 1'
#
loop_
_entity.id
_entity.type
_entity.pdbx_description
1 polymer ?
#
loop_
_entity_poly.entity_id
_entity_poly.type
_entity_poly.pdbx_seq_one_letter_code
_entity_poly.pdbx_strand_id
1 'polypeptide(L)'
;MDHTSTLKNTFEFWEKVVLKTNNQDARIVFEITPSKAGANVWVTWVVRNIGEGVLGHAHLGKGVVEVALGDYNCDGSFQLYDVKSVEKIMTHELGHSIGLPHTNDRENIMYPSMTPSYAYCILS
;
A
#
# COMPACT_ATOMS: atom_id res chain seq x y z
N MET A 1 8.07 -13.90 5.46
CA MET A 1 7.62 -12.94 4.43
C MET A 1 8.59 -11.76 4.42
N ASP A 2 9.19 -11.44 3.27
CA ASP A 2 9.94 -10.20 3.11
C ASP A 2 8.96 -9.07 2.77
N HIS A 3 8.49 -8.38 3.81
CA HIS A 3 7.61 -7.23 3.70
C HIS A 3 8.39 -5.93 3.48
N THR A 4 9.71 -5.93 3.72
CA THR A 4 10.54 -4.74 3.55
C THR A 4 10.84 -4.44 2.08
N SER A 5 11.01 -5.46 1.24
CA SER A 5 11.16 -5.27 -0.20
C SER A 5 9.91 -4.71 -0.86
N THR A 6 8.72 -4.93 -0.29
CA THR A 6 7.48 -4.37 -0.86
C THR A 6 7.52 -2.85 -0.87
N LEU A 7 8.06 -2.21 0.18
CA LEU A 7 8.21 -0.75 0.22
C LEU A 7 9.19 -0.25 -0.85
N LYS A 8 10.31 -0.96 -1.04
CA LYS A 8 11.28 -0.61 -2.08
C LYS A 8 10.67 -0.73 -3.48
N ASN A 9 9.96 -1.83 -3.76
CA ASN A 9 9.29 -2.05 -5.04
C ASN A 9 8.20 -1.00 -5.29
N THR A 10 7.46 -0.61 -4.26
CA THR A 10 6.49 0.49 -4.32
C THR A 10 7.16 1.83 -4.68
N PHE A 11 8.33 2.16 -4.11
CA PHE A 11 9.07 3.35 -4.52
C PHE A 11 9.47 3.27 -5.99
N GLU A 12 10.08 2.15 -6.41
CA GLU A 12 10.47 1.94 -7.81
C GLU A 12 9.30 2.04 -8.79
N PHE A 13 8.11 1.62 -8.40
CA PHE A 13 6.89 1.80 -9.18
C PHE A 13 6.56 3.28 -9.35
N TRP A 14 6.39 4.02 -8.25
CA TRP A 14 5.93 5.41 -8.28
C TRP A 14 6.96 6.37 -8.89
N GLU A 15 8.26 6.12 -8.72
CA GLU A 15 9.34 6.94 -9.30
C GLU A 15 9.40 6.82 -10.84
N LYS A 16 8.87 5.74 -11.41
CA LYS A 16 8.75 5.57 -12.87
C LYS A 16 7.50 6.23 -13.45
N VAL A 17 6.51 6.56 -12.62
CA VAL A 17 5.26 7.19 -13.06
C VAL A 17 5.47 8.68 -13.29
N VAL A 18 4.99 9.17 -14.44
CA VAL A 18 4.89 10.61 -14.73
C VAL A 18 3.47 11.05 -14.46
N LEU A 19 3.29 11.90 -13.45
CA LEU A 19 2.01 12.51 -13.10
C LEU A 19 1.80 13.81 -13.87
N LYS A 20 0.56 14.12 -14.25
CA LYS A 20 0.21 15.39 -14.89
C LYS A 20 -0.38 16.34 -13.84
N THR A 21 0.24 17.50 -13.67
CA THR A 21 -0.25 18.57 -12.77
C THR A 21 -0.15 19.91 -13.48
N ASN A 22 -1.25 20.67 -13.57
CA ASN A 22 -1.29 21.97 -14.26
C ASN A 22 -0.64 21.98 -15.66
N ASN A 23 -0.91 20.94 -16.46
CA ASN A 23 -0.29 20.69 -17.78
C ASN A 23 1.24 20.53 -17.77
N GLN A 24 1.83 20.26 -16.62
CA GLN A 24 3.25 19.92 -16.45
C GLN A 24 3.41 18.48 -16.00
N ASP A 25 4.59 17.93 -16.28
CA ASP A 25 5.00 16.61 -15.84
C ASP A 25 5.63 16.70 -14.45
N ALA A 26 5.13 15.90 -13.53
CA ALA A 26 5.67 15.73 -12.20
C ALA A 26 6.15 14.29 -12.01
N ARG A 27 7.27 14.15 -11.31
CA ARG A 27 7.80 12.87 -10.84
C ARG A 27 8.02 12.95 -9.36
N ILE A 28 7.71 11.86 -8.66
CA ILE A 28 7.99 11.72 -7.25
C ILE A 28 9.33 11.02 -7.07
N VAL A 29 10.06 11.38 -6.02
CA VAL A 29 11.27 10.69 -5.55
C VAL A 29 11.09 10.43 -4.07
N PHE A 30 11.41 9.23 -3.63
CA PHE A 30 11.30 8.83 -2.23
C PHE A 30 12.68 8.69 -1.59
N GLU A 31 12.79 9.15 -0.34
CA GLU A 31 13.99 8.97 0.48
C GLU A 31 13.58 8.49 1.88
N ILE A 32 14.34 7.54 2.41
CA ILE A 32 14.13 7.03 3.77
C ILE A 32 14.97 7.87 4.72
N THR A 33 14.33 8.40 5.77
CA THR A 33 15.01 9.11 6.86
C THR A 33 14.92 8.31 8.16
N PRO A 34 15.98 8.27 8.98
CA PRO A 34 15.93 7.63 10.30
C PRO A 34 15.11 8.46 11.32
N SER A 35 14.74 9.70 10.99
CA SER A 35 14.00 10.59 11.89
C SER A 35 12.52 10.65 11.53
N LYS A 36 11.67 10.26 12.49
CA LYS A 36 10.22 10.41 12.37
C LYS A 36 9.79 11.87 12.11
N ALA A 37 10.47 12.84 12.75
CA ALA A 37 10.20 14.27 12.56
C ALA A 37 10.64 14.79 11.19
N GLY A 38 11.61 14.13 10.55
CA GLY A 38 12.09 14.48 9.22
C GLY A 38 11.27 13.86 8.08
N ALA A 39 10.37 12.92 8.38
CA ALA A 39 9.60 12.19 7.38
C ALA A 39 8.29 12.92 7.05
N ASN A 40 7.93 12.93 5.77
CA ASN A 40 6.60 13.37 5.32
C ASN A 40 5.54 12.29 5.57
N VAL A 41 5.91 11.03 5.39
CA VAL A 41 5.01 9.87 5.47
C VAL A 41 5.64 8.82 6.38
N TRP A 42 4.86 8.20 7.25
CA TRP A 42 5.27 7.08 8.10
C TRP A 42 4.60 5.81 7.61
N VAL A 43 5.39 4.79 7.30
CA VAL A 43 4.88 3.50 6.84
C VAL A 43 4.94 2.50 7.98
N THR A 44 3.87 1.74 8.17
CA THR A 44 3.83 0.63 9.13
C THR A 44 3.04 -0.54 8.59
N TRP A 45 3.48 -1.75 8.94
CA TRP A 45 2.78 -2.98 8.66
C TRP A 45 2.05 -3.43 9.92
N VAL A 46 0.78 -3.81 9.77
CA VAL A 46 -0.09 -4.13 10.91
C VAL A 46 -0.64 -5.55 10.82
N VAL A 47 -0.72 -6.19 11.98
CA VAL A 47 -1.37 -7.50 12.20
C VAL A 47 -2.58 -7.25 13.09
N ARG A 48 -3.55 -6.49 12.58
CA ARG A 48 -4.81 -6.21 13.27
C ARG A 48 -5.91 -5.98 12.26
N ASN A 49 -7.15 -6.23 12.69
CA ASN A 49 -8.31 -5.75 11.95
C ASN A 49 -8.31 -4.21 11.99
N ILE A 50 -8.19 -3.58 10.83
CA ILE A 50 -8.23 -2.11 10.64
C ILE A 50 -9.59 -1.62 10.14
N GLY A 51 -10.60 -2.48 10.19
CA GLY A 51 -11.94 -2.28 9.64
C GLY A 51 -12.35 -3.50 8.83
N GLU A 52 -13.64 -3.86 8.88
CA GLU A 52 -14.18 -4.94 8.04
C GLU A 52 -13.99 -4.58 6.56
N GLY A 53 -13.28 -5.42 5.81
CA GLY A 53 -12.98 -5.19 4.40
C GLY A 53 -11.91 -4.13 4.11
N VAL A 54 -11.20 -3.64 5.12
CA VAL A 54 -10.13 -2.63 4.96
C VAL A 54 -8.77 -3.33 4.97
N LEU A 55 -8.03 -3.17 3.86
CA LEU A 55 -6.73 -3.82 3.64
C LEU A 55 -5.53 -2.89 3.89
N GLY A 56 -5.77 -1.59 3.88
CA GLY A 56 -4.79 -0.56 4.19
C GLY A 56 -5.48 0.75 4.54
N HIS A 57 -4.72 1.70 5.10
CA HIS A 57 -5.19 3.04 5.38
C HIS A 57 -4.08 4.06 5.19
N ALA A 58 -4.34 5.09 4.40
CA ALA A 58 -3.42 6.21 4.20
C ALA A 58 -4.11 7.56 4.31
N HIS A 59 -3.40 8.51 4.91
CA HIS A 59 -3.82 9.90 4.93
C HIS A 59 -3.37 10.60 3.63
N LEU A 60 -4.22 11.46 3.07
CA LEU A 60 -3.80 12.33 1.97
C LEU A 60 -2.73 13.32 2.48
N GLY A 61 -1.52 13.26 1.90
CA GLY A 61 -0.40 14.13 2.27
C GLY A 61 0.43 13.60 3.46
N LYS A 62 0.81 14.49 4.40
CA LYS A 62 1.63 14.07 5.56
C LYS A 62 0.82 13.20 6.51
N GLY A 63 1.28 11.98 6.78
CA GLY A 63 0.55 11.08 7.67
C GLY A 63 1.12 9.66 7.73
N VAL A 64 0.26 8.73 8.13
CA VAL A 64 0.59 7.31 8.27
C VAL A 64 0.00 6.53 7.11
N VAL A 65 0.78 5.60 6.57
CA VAL A 65 0.39 4.52 5.69
C VAL A 65 0.43 3.23 6.50
N GLU A 66 -0.73 2.64 6.75
CA GLU A 66 -0.89 1.34 7.38
C GLU A 66 -1.19 0.29 6.31
N VAL A 67 -0.44 -0.81 6.32
CA VAL A 67 -0.63 -1.94 5.39
C VAL A 67 -0.94 -3.19 6.21
N ALA A 68 -2.11 -3.78 5.99
CA ALA A 68 -2.45 -5.05 6.63
C ALA A 68 -1.60 -6.19 6.06
N LEU A 69 -1.06 -7.03 6.94
CA LEU A 69 -0.27 -8.20 6.55
C LEU A 69 -1.10 -9.46 6.33
N GLY A 70 -2.39 -9.42 6.67
CA GLY A 70 -3.27 -10.58 6.65
C GLY A 70 -4.62 -10.28 7.27
N ASP A 71 -5.52 -11.25 7.18
CA ASP A 71 -6.85 -11.20 7.79
C ASP A 71 -7.33 -12.61 8.18
N TYR A 72 -8.61 -12.76 8.48
CA TYR A 72 -9.24 -14.03 8.91
C TYR A 72 -10.11 -14.67 7.82
N ASN A 73 -10.08 -14.16 6.58
CA ASN A 73 -11.07 -14.50 5.55
C ASN A 73 -10.74 -15.79 4.77
N CYS A 74 -9.55 -16.37 4.93
CA CYS A 74 -9.19 -17.62 4.26
C CYS A 74 -9.90 -18.85 4.87
N ASP A 75 -9.69 -19.10 6.17
CA ASP A 75 -10.17 -20.33 6.84
C ASP A 75 -10.78 -20.07 8.23
N GLY A 76 -11.01 -18.80 8.56
CA GLY A 76 -11.48 -18.37 9.89
C GLY A 76 -10.35 -18.20 10.92
N SER A 77 -9.11 -18.57 10.59
CA SER A 77 -7.92 -18.22 11.36
C SER A 77 -7.14 -17.09 10.69
N PHE A 78 -6.28 -16.40 11.45
CA PHE A 78 -5.46 -15.33 10.88
C PHE A 78 -4.45 -15.91 9.89
N GLN A 79 -4.51 -15.46 8.63
CA GLN A 79 -3.60 -15.86 7.58
C GLN A 79 -2.88 -14.66 6.99
N LEU A 80 -1.58 -14.82 6.78
CA LEU A 80 -0.75 -13.82 6.12
C LEU A 80 -1.05 -13.79 4.63
N TYR A 81 -1.14 -12.58 4.08
CA TYR A 81 -1.18 -12.37 2.63
C TYR A 81 0.13 -12.83 1.97
N ASP A 82 0.10 -13.10 0.68
CA ASP A 82 1.33 -13.28 -0.08
C ASP A 82 2.05 -11.93 -0.29
N VAL A 83 3.34 -11.99 -0.63
CA VAL A 83 4.17 -10.78 -0.81
C VAL A 83 3.59 -9.84 -1.88
N LYS A 84 2.99 -10.40 -2.94
CA LYS A 84 2.40 -9.64 -4.04
C LYS A 84 1.19 -8.83 -3.59
N SER A 85 0.35 -9.39 -2.73
CA SER A 85 -0.82 -8.71 -2.18
C SER A 85 -0.40 -7.58 -1.25
N VAL A 86 0.58 -7.82 -0.36
CA VAL A 86 1.14 -6.78 0.51
C VAL A 86 1.77 -5.64 -0.31
N GLU A 87 2.50 -5.96 -1.38
CA GLU A 87 3.07 -4.96 -2.30
C GLU A 87 1.99 -4.14 -3.02
N LYS A 88 0.92 -4.79 -3.50
CA LYS A 88 -0.17 -4.10 -4.17
C LYS A 88 -0.89 -3.13 -3.23
N ILE A 89 -1.18 -3.57 -1.99
CA ILE A 89 -1.77 -2.71 -0.96
C ILE A 89 -0.84 -1.55 -0.63
N MET A 90 0.44 -1.81 -0.33
CA MET A 90 1.42 -0.76 -0.06
C MET A 90 1.49 0.29 -1.17
N THR A 91 1.49 -0.16 -2.43
CA THR A 91 1.57 0.73 -3.59
C THR A 91 0.33 1.61 -3.71
N HIS A 92 -0.86 1.06 -3.46
CA HIS A 92 -2.11 1.79 -3.42
C HIS A 92 -2.12 2.86 -2.32
N GLU A 93 -1.83 2.46 -1.08
CA GLU A 93 -1.87 3.35 0.08
C GLU A 93 -0.82 4.47 0.00
N LEU A 94 0.38 4.17 -0.52
CA LEU A 94 1.37 5.22 -0.76
C LEU A 94 0.91 6.21 -1.86
N GLY A 95 0.11 5.76 -2.82
CA GLY A 95 -0.53 6.61 -3.82
C GLY A 95 -1.40 7.71 -3.20
N HIS A 96 -2.15 7.39 -2.14
CA HIS A 96 -2.88 8.40 -1.37
C HIS A 96 -1.95 9.40 -0.68
N SER A 97 -0.81 8.95 -0.16
CA SER A 97 0.15 9.84 0.51
C SER A 97 0.78 10.87 -0.44
N ILE A 98 0.91 10.54 -1.72
CA ILE A 98 1.34 11.49 -2.77
C ILE A 98 0.18 12.28 -3.39
N GLY A 99 -1.03 12.15 -2.85
CA GLY A 99 -2.20 12.97 -3.17
C GLY A 99 -3.12 12.41 -4.26
N LEU A 100 -2.98 11.14 -4.64
CA LEU A 100 -3.84 10.52 -5.65
C LEU A 100 -5.15 10.02 -5.03
N PRO A 101 -6.33 10.38 -5.60
CA PRO A 101 -7.60 9.80 -5.19
C PRO A 101 -7.81 8.43 -5.84
N HIS A 102 -8.85 7.74 -5.40
CA HIS A 102 -9.33 6.56 -6.10
C HIS A 102 -9.72 6.84 -7.55
N THR A 103 -9.65 5.81 -8.38
CA THR A 103 -10.14 5.84 -9.77
C THR A 103 -11.18 4.73 -9.99
N ASN A 104 -11.97 4.87 -11.05
CA ASN A 104 -12.92 3.84 -11.49
C ASN A 104 -12.30 2.83 -12.47
N ASP A 105 -11.04 3.03 -12.87
CA ASP A 105 -10.32 2.13 -13.79
C ASP A 105 -9.78 0.94 -13.00
N ARG A 106 -10.26 -0.27 -13.33
CA ARG A 106 -9.92 -1.52 -12.63
C ARG A 106 -8.47 -1.95 -12.83
N GLU A 107 -7.83 -1.49 -13.89
CA GLU A 107 -6.43 -1.80 -14.17
C GLU A 107 -5.47 -0.81 -13.48
N ASN A 108 -6.01 0.28 -12.90
CA ASN A 108 -5.23 1.27 -12.19
C ASN A 108 -4.92 0.82 -10.76
N ILE A 109 -3.70 1.08 -10.28
CA ILE A 109 -3.30 0.76 -8.90
C ILE A 109 -4.15 1.47 -7.85
N MET A 110 -4.72 2.63 -8.19
CA MET A 110 -5.63 3.40 -7.33
C MET A 110 -7.10 2.95 -7.43
N TYR A 111 -7.39 1.79 -8.03
CA TYR A 111 -8.72 1.19 -7.94
C TYR A 111 -8.99 0.75 -6.48
N PRO A 112 -10.14 1.12 -5.87
CA PRO A 112 -10.38 0.99 -4.43
C PRO A 112 -10.62 -0.44 -3.94
N SER A 113 -10.49 -1.46 -4.78
CA SER A 113 -10.87 -2.83 -4.41
C SER A 113 -9.93 -3.86 -5.00
N MET A 114 -9.54 -4.83 -4.17
CA MET A 114 -8.78 -6.00 -4.61
C MET A 114 -9.11 -7.19 -3.71
N THR A 115 -8.92 -8.40 -4.24
CA THR A 115 -8.95 -9.63 -3.45
C THR A 115 -7.50 -10.07 -3.19
N PRO A 116 -7.02 -10.08 -1.94
CA PRO A 116 -5.67 -10.53 -1.63
C PRO A 116 -5.55 -12.05 -1.77
N SER A 117 -4.36 -12.51 -2.09
CA SER A 117 -3.96 -13.91 -2.01
C SER A 117 -3.20 -14.15 -0.70
N TYR A 118 -3.23 -15.39 -0.21
CA TYR A 118 -2.60 -15.78 1.06
C TYR A 118 -1.31 -16.56 0.82
N ALA A 119 -0.32 -16.36 1.70
CA ALA A 119 0.92 -17.13 1.67
C ALA A 119 0.68 -18.61 2.01
N TYR A 120 -0.29 -18.89 2.89
CA TYR A 120 -0.70 -20.23 3.25
C TYR A 120 -2.20 -20.20 3.59
N CYS A 121 -3.01 -20.85 2.77
CA CYS A 121 -4.44 -21.04 3.03
C CYS A 121 -4.70 -22.53 3.04
N ILE A 122 -4.99 -23.10 4.22
CA ILE A 122 -5.04 -24.57 4.42
C ILE A 122 -6.26 -25.18 3.73
N LEU A 123 -7.32 -24.39 3.53
CA LEU A 123 -8.62 -24.85 3.02
C LEU A 123 -8.97 -24.29 1.63
N SER A 124 -7.96 -23.96 0.81
CA SER A 124 -8.14 -23.38 -0.53
C SER A 124 -9.01 -24.23 -1.46
#